data_AF-A0A484H6K5-F1
#
_entry.id   AF-A0A484H6K5-F1
#
_cell.length_a   1.000
_cell.length_b   1.000
_cell.length_c   1.000
_cell.angle_alpha   90.00
_cell.angle_beta   90.00
_cell.angle_gamma   90.00
#
_symmetry.space_group_name_H-M   'P 1'
#
loop_
_entity.id
_entity.type
_entity.pdbx_description
1 polymer ?
#
loop_
_entity_poly.entity_id
_entity_poly.type
_entity_poly.pdbx_seq_one_letter_code
_entity_poly.pdbx_strand_id
1 'polypeptide(L)'
;MTAVLLLGTGHLSGCAEIRESLGYEKTAPDEFQVIAHLPLQVPEILNLCPPARIGAQLQREKSPVQKAYQTLMNRSWPEGNGDAESTRTPEVRAFLHMVGTDRGWSDIRAVVDHEASTTLFDQRGIVDQMLFWREMIPEDRRFIDADQERYSFQESEN
;
A
#
# COMPACT_ATOMS: atom_id res chain seq x y z
N MET A 1 58.51 -21.19 24.53
CA MET A 1 57.27 -22.00 24.43
C MET A 1 56.04 -21.09 24.48
N THR A 2 55.98 -20.04 23.64
CA THR A 2 54.96 -18.96 23.75
C THR A 2 54.75 -18.25 22.39
N ALA A 3 54.54 -19.01 21.31
CA ALA A 3 54.38 -18.42 19.97
C ALA A 3 53.34 -19.13 19.09
N VAL A 4 52.34 -19.80 19.68
CA VAL A 4 51.30 -20.51 18.92
C VAL A 4 49.88 -19.95 19.19
N LEU A 5 49.73 -19.00 20.11
CA LEU A 5 48.41 -18.54 20.57
C LEU A 5 47.96 -17.20 19.94
N LEU A 6 48.26 -16.98 18.66
CA LEU A 6 47.81 -15.79 17.90
C LEU A 6 47.19 -16.11 16.53
N LEU A 7 46.94 -17.38 16.19
CA LEU A 7 46.32 -17.78 14.92
C LEU A 7 44.81 -18.11 15.00
N GLY A 8 44.17 -17.94 16.16
CA GLY A 8 42.80 -18.43 16.40
C GLY A 8 41.66 -17.41 16.29
N THR A 9 41.95 -16.11 16.18
CA THR A 9 40.91 -15.05 16.26
C THR A 9 40.38 -14.58 14.91
N GLY A 10 40.91 -15.08 13.79
CA GLY A 10 40.49 -14.68 12.44
C GLY A 10 39.28 -15.44 11.87
N HIS A 11 38.75 -16.45 12.54
CA HIS A 11 37.68 -17.30 11.99
C HIS A 11 36.26 -16.76 12.15
N LEU A 12 36.05 -15.69 12.93
CA LEU A 12 34.72 -15.09 13.08
C LEU A 12 34.35 -14.09 11.96
N SER A 13 35.30 -13.63 11.14
CA SER A 13 34.99 -12.70 10.04
C SER A 13 34.28 -13.39 8.86
N GLY A 14 34.48 -14.69 8.65
CA GLY A 14 33.86 -15.44 7.55
C GLY A 14 32.38 -15.80 7.76
N CYS A 15 31.88 -15.81 9.00
CA CYS A 15 30.48 -16.12 9.26
C CYS A 15 29.52 -15.00 8.84
N ALA A 16 30.00 -13.75 8.80
CA ALA A 16 29.19 -12.62 8.36
C ALA A 16 28.86 -12.70 6.86
N GLU A 17 29.83 -13.06 6.04
CA GLU A 17 29.71 -13.13 4.57
C GLU A 17 28.83 -14.31 4.12
N ILE A 18 28.82 -15.41 4.88
CA ILE A 18 27.90 -16.53 4.66
C ILE A 18 26.45 -16.11 4.98
N ARG A 19 26.23 -15.29 6.00
CA ARG A 19 24.89 -14.79 6.35
C ARG A 19 24.31 -13.88 5.26
N GLU A 20 25.15 -13.05 4.65
CA GLU A 20 24.78 -12.16 3.55
C GLU A 20 24.51 -12.93 2.25
N SER A 21 25.37 -13.88 1.88
CA SER A 21 25.16 -14.73 0.68
C SER A 21 23.94 -15.67 0.77
N LEU A 22 23.53 -16.04 1.98
CA LEU A 22 22.30 -16.80 2.23
C LEU A 22 21.04 -15.92 2.27
N GLY A 23 21.16 -14.60 2.14
CA GLY A 23 20.02 -13.67 2.12
C GLY A 23 19.34 -13.49 3.48
N TYR A 24 20.03 -13.79 4.58
CA TYR A 24 19.53 -13.52 5.94
C TYR A 24 19.68 -12.06 6.36
N GLU A 25 20.33 -11.23 5.54
CA GLU A 25 20.38 -9.80 5.71
C GLU A 25 19.20 -9.11 5.01
N LYS A 26 18.57 -8.16 5.71
CA LYS A 26 17.46 -7.38 5.16
C LYS A 26 18.03 -6.27 4.27
N THR A 27 18.05 -6.50 2.96
CA THR A 27 18.27 -5.46 1.96
C THR A 27 16.92 -4.86 1.57
N ALA A 28 16.57 -3.72 2.16
CA ALA A 28 15.38 -2.97 1.75
C ALA A 28 15.65 -2.24 0.42
N PRO A 29 14.72 -2.24 -0.55
CA PRO A 29 14.83 -1.42 -1.75
C PRO A 29 14.90 0.07 -1.39
N ASP A 30 15.64 0.85 -2.17
CA ASP A 30 15.71 2.31 -2.01
C ASP A 30 14.34 2.94 -2.34
N GLU A 31 13.64 3.38 -1.31
CA GLU A 31 12.31 4.00 -1.40
C GLU A 31 12.34 5.39 -2.06
N PHE A 32 13.52 5.97 -2.25
CA PHE A 32 13.73 7.26 -2.91
C PHE A 32 14.26 7.13 -4.34
N GLN A 33 14.35 5.90 -4.88
CA GLN A 33 14.80 5.71 -6.25
C GLN A 33 13.76 6.28 -7.24
N VAL A 34 14.09 7.42 -7.83
CA VAL A 34 13.27 8.04 -8.87
C VAL A 34 13.45 7.30 -10.19
N ILE A 35 12.39 6.65 -10.67
CA ILE A 35 12.37 6.04 -12.00
C ILE A 35 12.05 7.13 -13.02
N ALA A 36 12.95 7.34 -13.97
CA ALA A 36 12.72 8.25 -15.09
C ALA A 36 11.69 7.64 -16.06
N HIS A 37 10.57 8.32 -16.24
CA HIS A 37 9.59 7.98 -17.26
C HIS A 37 9.87 8.76 -18.55
N LEU A 38 9.54 8.19 -19.71
CA LEU A 38 9.58 8.93 -20.97
C LEU A 38 8.62 10.13 -20.84
N PRO A 39 8.99 11.35 -21.28
CA PRO A 39 8.08 12.49 -21.22
C PRO A 39 6.77 12.17 -21.95
N LEU A 40 5.66 12.53 -21.34
CA LEU A 40 4.33 12.37 -21.95
C LEU A 40 4.25 13.27 -23.18
N GLN A 41 4.34 12.66 -24.36
CA GLN A 41 4.08 13.34 -25.63
C GLN A 41 2.58 13.50 -25.77
N VAL A 42 2.10 14.74 -25.83
CA VAL A 42 0.71 15.05 -26.12
C VAL A 42 0.54 15.01 -27.64
N PRO A 43 -0.21 14.03 -28.20
CA PRO A 43 -0.43 13.99 -29.63
C PRO A 43 -1.23 15.22 -30.08
N GLU A 44 -0.98 15.70 -31.30
CA GLU A 44 -1.62 16.89 -31.91
C GLU A 44 -3.14 16.75 -32.17
N ILE A 45 -3.75 15.66 -31.69
CA ILE A 45 -5.18 15.33 -31.81
C ILE A 45 -5.95 15.80 -30.57
N LEU A 46 -5.72 17.03 -30.10
CA LEU A 46 -6.41 17.62 -28.94
C LEU A 46 -7.60 18.52 -29.30
N ASN A 47 -8.37 18.18 -30.34
CA ASN A 47 -9.64 18.88 -30.62
C ASN A 47 -10.85 17.96 -30.83
N LEU A 48 -10.70 16.66 -30.59
CA LEU A 48 -11.83 15.76 -30.51
C LEU A 48 -11.79 15.17 -29.12
N CYS A 49 -12.90 15.29 -28.40
CA CYS A 49 -13.17 14.49 -27.21
C CYS A 49 -12.63 13.07 -27.50
N PRO A 50 -11.61 12.59 -26.75
CA PRO A 50 -11.13 11.23 -26.94
C PRO A 50 -12.38 10.36 -26.94
N PRO A 51 -12.65 9.55 -27.98
CA PRO A 51 -13.83 8.70 -27.94
C PRO A 51 -13.67 7.90 -26.67
N ALA A 52 -14.54 8.18 -25.68
CA ALA A 52 -14.51 7.49 -24.42
C ALA A 52 -14.74 6.04 -24.82
N ARG A 53 -13.66 5.25 -24.90
CA ARG A 53 -13.79 3.82 -25.01
C ARG A 53 -14.25 3.40 -23.63
N ILE A 54 -15.55 3.51 -23.41
CA ILE A 54 -16.24 2.93 -22.26
C ILE A 54 -15.80 1.46 -22.24
N GLY A 55 -14.97 1.09 -21.27
CA GLY A 55 -14.44 -0.26 -21.11
C GLY A 55 -13.07 -0.58 -21.73
N ALA A 56 -12.34 0.36 -22.34
CA ALA A 56 -10.95 0.09 -22.69
C ALA A 56 -10.09 0.06 -21.42
N GLN A 57 -9.55 -1.11 -21.09
CA GLN A 57 -8.51 -1.23 -20.07
C GLN A 57 -7.34 -0.32 -20.47
N LEU A 58 -7.04 0.65 -19.61
CA LEU A 58 -5.84 1.48 -19.74
C LEU A 58 -4.64 0.53 -19.78
N GLN A 59 -3.88 0.55 -20.88
CA GLN A 59 -2.62 -0.18 -20.94
C GLN A 59 -1.62 0.52 -20.01
N ARG A 60 -1.57 0.06 -18.76
CA ARG A 60 -0.60 0.55 -17.78
C ARG A 60 0.78 0.03 -18.17
N GLU A 61 1.79 0.90 -18.13
CA GLU A 61 3.16 0.47 -18.33
C GLU A 61 3.55 -0.53 -17.22
N LYS A 62 4.18 -1.65 -17.60
CA LYS A 62 4.66 -2.66 -16.65
C LYS A 62 5.75 -2.06 -15.76
N SER A 63 5.66 -2.26 -14.44
CA SER A 63 6.69 -1.82 -13.51
C SER A 63 8.03 -2.54 -13.77
N PRO A 64 9.17 -1.98 -13.35
CA PRO A 64 10.48 -2.64 -13.52
C PRO A 64 10.52 -4.04 -12.91
N VAL A 65 9.86 -4.24 -11.76
CA VAL A 65 9.74 -5.54 -11.09
C VAL A 65 8.96 -6.53 -11.96
N GLN A 66 7.86 -6.10 -12.57
CA GLN A 66 7.07 -6.94 -13.48
C GLN A 66 7.86 -7.33 -14.73
N LYS A 67 8.65 -6.40 -15.29
CA LYS A 67 9.55 -6.67 -16.42
C LYS A 67 10.64 -7.67 -16.03
N ALA A 68 11.29 -7.49 -14.87
CA ALA A 68 12.31 -8.40 -14.36
C ALA A 68 11.76 -9.82 -14.12
N TYR A 69 10.60 -9.91 -13.47
CA TYR A 69 9.92 -11.20 -13.25
C TYR A 69 9.61 -11.90 -14.56
N GLN A 70 9.10 -11.17 -15.55
CA GLN A 70 8.79 -11.74 -16.86
C GLN A 70 10.04 -12.30 -17.55
N THR A 71 11.17 -11.61 -17.43
CA THR A 71 12.45 -12.07 -17.98
C THR A 71 12.99 -13.30 -17.24
N LEU A 72 12.94 -13.31 -15.90
CA LEU A 72 13.49 -14.39 -15.09
C LEU A 72 12.64 -15.66 -15.16
N MET A 73 11.32 -15.51 -15.08
CA MET A 73 10.37 -16.62 -15.01
C MET A 73 9.84 -17.04 -16.38
N ASN A 74 10.15 -16.28 -17.44
CA ASN A 74 9.60 -16.45 -18.79
C ASN A 74 8.07 -16.59 -18.79
N ARG A 75 7.40 -15.87 -17.88
CA ARG A 75 5.95 -15.92 -17.66
C ARG A 75 5.43 -14.52 -17.33
N SER A 76 4.20 -14.22 -17.74
CA SER A 76 3.54 -12.97 -17.36
C SER A 76 3.43 -12.84 -15.83
N TRP A 77 3.57 -11.60 -15.35
CA TRP A 77 3.28 -11.27 -13.96
C TRP A 77 1.84 -11.70 -13.65
N PRO A 78 1.57 -12.42 -12.55
CA PRO A 78 0.21 -12.74 -12.15
C PRO A 78 -0.50 -11.43 -11.78
N GLU A 79 -1.24 -10.88 -12.74
CA GLU A 79 -2.21 -9.84 -12.46
C GLU A 79 -3.29 -10.47 -11.59
N GLY A 80 -3.66 -9.80 -10.49
CA GLY A 80 -4.55 -10.32 -9.44
C GLY A 80 -6.00 -10.55 -9.86
N ASN A 81 -6.25 -10.96 -11.10
CA ASN A 81 -7.52 -11.47 -11.56
C ASN A 81 -7.51 -12.99 -11.37
N GLY A 82 -8.59 -13.51 -10.80
CA GLY A 82 -8.74 -14.84 -10.16
C GLY A 82 -8.53 -16.09 -11.02
N ASP A 83 -7.79 -16.03 -12.12
CA ASP A 83 -7.63 -17.12 -13.09
C ASP A 83 -6.53 -18.12 -12.68
N ALA A 84 -6.04 -18.03 -11.43
CA ALA A 84 -5.06 -18.94 -10.86
C ALA A 84 -5.56 -20.39 -10.78
N GLU A 85 -6.86 -20.64 -10.97
CA GLU A 85 -7.46 -21.98 -11.04
C GLU A 85 -6.81 -22.86 -12.12
N SER A 86 -6.58 -22.29 -13.31
CA SER A 86 -6.13 -23.02 -14.49
C SER A 86 -4.63 -23.34 -14.52
N THR A 87 -3.82 -22.69 -13.66
CA THR A 87 -2.36 -22.87 -13.65
C THR A 87 -1.85 -23.66 -12.43
N ARG A 88 -2.72 -24.19 -11.57
CA ARG A 88 -2.29 -24.97 -10.40
C ARG A 88 -2.00 -26.42 -10.79
N THR A 89 -0.86 -26.92 -10.34
CA THR A 89 -0.53 -28.34 -10.44
C THR A 89 -1.53 -29.17 -9.63
N PRO A 90 -1.79 -30.43 -10.01
CA PRO A 90 -2.80 -31.26 -9.36
C PRO A 90 -2.54 -31.46 -7.85
N GLU A 91 -1.28 -31.45 -7.41
CA GLU A 91 -0.90 -31.58 -6.00
C GLU A 91 -1.32 -30.34 -5.20
N VAL A 92 -1.10 -29.14 -5.76
CA VAL A 92 -1.51 -27.88 -5.13
C VAL A 92 -3.03 -27.84 -4.98
N ARG A 93 -3.78 -28.34 -5.96
CA ARG A 93 -5.25 -28.41 -5.87
C ARG A 93 -5.71 -29.35 -4.76
N ALA A 94 -5.12 -30.53 -4.65
CA ALA A 94 -5.44 -31.49 -3.59
C ALA A 94 -5.12 -30.91 -2.20
N PHE A 95 -4.00 -30.19 -2.06
CA PHE A 95 -3.64 -29.51 -0.82
C PHE A 95 -4.63 -28.39 -0.46
N LEU A 96 -5.00 -27.52 -1.42
CA LEU A 96 -5.97 -26.45 -1.18
C LEU A 96 -7.36 -26.98 -0.81
N HIS A 97 -7.76 -28.11 -1.40
CA HIS A 97 -9.00 -28.81 -1.02
C HIS A 97 -8.93 -29.33 0.42
N MET A 98 -7.77 -29.84 0.87
CA MET A 98 -7.56 -30.26 2.26
C MET A 98 -7.61 -29.08 3.24
N VAL A 99 -7.08 -27.92 2.85
CA VAL A 99 -7.04 -26.70 3.67
C VAL A 99 -8.36 -25.91 3.59
N GLY A 100 -9.31 -26.34 2.74
CA GLY A 100 -10.61 -25.68 2.58
C GLY A 100 -10.55 -24.34 1.86
N THR A 101 -9.41 -24.02 1.23
CA THR A 101 -9.15 -22.77 0.49
C THR A 101 -9.36 -22.92 -1.01
N ASP A 102 -9.98 -24.04 -1.44
CA ASP A 102 -10.39 -24.34 -2.81
C ASP A 102 -11.25 -23.23 -3.44
N ARG A 103 -12.02 -22.52 -2.61
CA ARG A 103 -12.70 -21.28 -3.02
C ARG A 103 -11.72 -20.12 -2.89
N GLY A 104 -10.96 -19.85 -3.95
CA GLY A 104 -10.21 -18.61 -4.05
C GLY A 104 -11.18 -17.43 -3.89
N TRP A 105 -11.05 -16.67 -2.81
CA TRP A 105 -11.85 -15.47 -2.58
C TRP A 105 -11.40 -14.44 -3.62
N SER A 106 -12.12 -14.35 -4.74
CA SER A 106 -11.78 -13.44 -5.85
C SER A 106 -11.81 -11.98 -5.42
N ASP A 107 -12.49 -11.67 -4.32
CA ASP A 107 -12.64 -10.33 -3.79
C ASP A 107 -12.42 -10.26 -2.27
N ILE A 108 -11.36 -10.90 -1.77
CA ILE A 108 -11.00 -10.80 -0.35
C ILE A 108 -10.72 -9.35 0.09
N ARG A 109 -10.35 -8.47 -0.86
CA ARG A 109 -10.11 -7.06 -0.58
C ARG A 109 -11.39 -6.32 -0.24
N ALA A 110 -12.47 -6.48 -1.02
CA ALA A 110 -13.75 -5.88 -0.65
C ALA A 110 -14.29 -6.41 0.69
N VAL A 111 -14.08 -7.69 0.99
CA VAL A 111 -14.49 -8.30 2.27
C VAL A 111 -13.72 -7.66 3.44
N VAL A 112 -12.39 -7.59 3.35
CA VAL A 112 -11.56 -6.96 4.39
C VAL A 112 -11.87 -5.49 4.54
N ASP A 113 -12.08 -4.77 3.43
CA ASP A 113 -12.43 -3.35 3.47
C ASP A 113 -13.79 -3.13 4.14
N HIS A 114 -14.77 -4.00 3.88
CA HIS A 114 -16.07 -3.97 4.54
C HIS A 114 -15.97 -4.25 6.05
N GLU A 115 -15.23 -5.27 6.45
CA GLU A 115 -14.97 -5.61 7.85
C GLU A 115 -14.23 -4.48 8.59
N ALA A 116 -13.21 -3.91 7.96
CA ALA A 116 -12.45 -2.77 8.50
C ALA A 116 -13.36 -1.55 8.65
N SER A 117 -14.21 -1.26 7.65
CA SER A 117 -15.15 -0.15 7.72
C SER A 117 -16.14 -0.28 8.88
N THR A 118 -16.62 -1.49 9.15
CA THR A 118 -17.55 -1.78 10.26
C THR A 118 -16.86 -1.62 11.62
N THR A 119 -15.61 -2.09 11.74
CA THR A 119 -14.82 -2.00 12.99
C THR A 119 -14.50 -0.54 13.36
N LEU A 120 -14.25 0.32 12.36
CA LEU A 120 -13.99 1.75 12.59
C LEU A 120 -15.19 2.51 13.16
N PHE A 121 -16.42 2.04 12.98
CA PHE A 121 -17.59 2.66 13.61
C PHE A 121 -17.73 2.28 15.09
N ASP A 122 -17.39 1.04 15.45
CA ASP A 122 -17.48 0.55 16.83
C ASP A 122 -16.49 1.28 17.77
N GLN A 123 -15.28 1.55 17.28
CA GLN A 123 -14.25 2.22 18.09
C GLN A 123 -14.49 3.72 18.34
N ARG A 124 -15.37 4.38 17.56
CA ARG A 124 -15.66 5.81 17.79
C ARG A 124 -16.25 6.05 19.16
N GLY A 125 -17.09 5.15 19.68
CA GLY A 125 -17.72 5.32 20.99
C GLY A 125 -16.70 5.37 22.15
N ILE A 126 -15.69 4.50 22.12
CA ILE A 126 -14.64 4.47 23.14
C ILE A 126 -13.71 5.68 23.02
N VAL A 127 -13.36 6.07 21.79
CA VAL A 127 -12.51 7.24 21.53
C VAL A 127 -13.23 8.54 21.92
N ASP A 128 -14.51 8.70 21.59
CA ASP A 128 -15.33 9.85 22.00
C ASP A 128 -15.49 9.90 23.52
N GLN A 129 -15.70 8.75 24.17
CA GLN A 129 -15.78 8.72 25.63
C GLN A 129 -14.46 9.12 26.30
N MET A 130 -13.31 8.86 25.66
CA MET A 130 -12.00 9.29 26.14
C MET A 130 -11.71 10.76 25.82
N LEU A 131 -12.08 11.25 24.64
CA LEU A 131 -11.90 12.65 24.23
C LEU A 131 -12.85 13.59 25.00
N PHE A 132 -14.10 13.17 25.16
CA PHE A 132 -15.20 13.92 25.78
C PHE A 132 -15.58 13.35 27.14
N TRP A 133 -14.59 12.85 27.88
CA TRP A 133 -14.75 12.26 29.22
C TRP A 133 -15.28 13.21 30.29
N ARG A 134 -15.34 14.52 29.98
CA ARG A 134 -15.89 15.56 30.83
C ARG A 134 -16.93 16.32 30.01
N GLU A 135 -18.09 16.56 30.61
CA GLU A 135 -19.16 17.36 30.00
C GLU A 135 -18.56 18.60 29.35
N MET A 136 -18.78 18.76 28.05
CA MET A 136 -18.62 20.05 27.41
C MET A 136 -19.55 20.97 28.18
N ILE A 137 -18.97 21.81 29.05
CA ILE A 137 -19.61 23.02 29.50
C ILE A 137 -20.10 23.63 28.19
N PRO A 138 -21.41 23.77 27.95
CA PRO A 138 -21.86 24.41 26.75
C PRO A 138 -21.18 25.77 26.78
N GLU A 139 -20.22 26.00 25.89
CA GLU A 139 -19.70 27.34 25.65
C GLU A 139 -20.97 28.15 25.47
N ASP A 140 -21.18 29.05 26.43
CA ASP A 140 -22.36 29.88 26.55
C ASP A 140 -22.75 30.22 25.13
N ARG A 141 -23.93 29.76 24.69
CA ARG A 141 -24.43 30.02 23.33
C ARG A 141 -24.68 31.51 23.28
N ARG A 142 -23.59 32.28 23.17
CA ARG A 142 -23.56 33.67 22.80
C ARG A 142 -24.15 33.65 21.42
N PHE A 143 -25.42 33.97 21.38
CA PHE A 143 -26.10 34.32 20.16
C PHE A 143 -25.29 35.45 19.54
N ILE A 144 -24.47 35.10 18.56
CA ILE A 144 -23.77 36.07 17.74
C ILE A 144 -24.87 36.74 16.93
N ASP A 145 -25.21 37.97 17.32
CA ASP A 145 -26.17 38.79 16.60
C ASP A 145 -25.51 39.24 15.29
N ALA A 146 -25.97 38.66 14.18
CA ALA A 146 -25.42 38.91 12.86
C ALA A 146 -25.53 40.39 12.45
N ASP A 147 -26.50 41.13 12.99
CA ASP A 147 -26.64 42.54 12.67
C ASP A 147 -25.62 43.40 13.42
N GLN A 148 -25.31 43.08 14.68
CA GLN A 148 -24.25 43.75 15.46
C GLN A 148 -22.85 43.57 14.85
N GLU A 149 -22.51 42.35 14.43
CA GLU A 149 -21.20 42.06 13.81
C GLU A 149 -21.00 42.85 12.50
N ARG A 150 -22.07 43.01 11.70
CA ARG A 150 -22.01 43.77 10.45
C ARG A 150 -21.64 45.24 10.64
N TYR A 151 -22.12 45.88 11.71
CA TYR A 151 -21.74 47.26 12.01
C TYR A 151 -20.27 47.38 12.43
N SER A 152 -19.75 46.41 13.18
CA SER A 152 -18.32 46.40 13.57
C SER A 152 -17.38 46.30 12.36
N PHE A 153 -17.75 45.53 11.33
CA PHE A 153 -16.95 45.45 10.10
C PHE A 153 -16.94 46.78 9.34
N GLN A 154 -18.08 47.46 9.26
CA GLN A 154 -18.18 48.76 8.57
C GLN A 154 -17.34 49.84 9.26
N GLU A 155 -17.28 49.82 10.58
CA GLU A 155 -16.45 50.76 11.34
C GLU A 155 -14.96 50.44 11.25
N SER A 156 -14.58 49.18 11.05
CA SER A 156 -13.18 48.78 10.83
C SER A 156 -12.65 49.07 9.41
N GLU A 157 -13.54 49.33 8.45
CA GLU A 157 -13.21 49.57 7.04
C GLU A 157 -13.06 51.07 6.71
N ASN A 158 -13.27 51.97 7.68
CA ASN A 158 -13.12 53.43 7.55
C ASN A 158 -12.02 53.98 8.47
#